data_AF-A0A536WJX8-F1
#
_entry.id   AF-A0A536WJX8-F1
#
_cell.length_a   1.000
_cell.length_b   1.000
_cell.length_c   1.000
_cell.angle_alpha   90.00
_cell.angle_beta   90.00
_cell.angle_gamma   90.00
#
_symmetry.space_group_name_H-M   'P 1'
#
loop_
_entity.id
_entity.type
_entity.pdbx_description
1 polymer ?
#
loop_
_entity_poly.entity_id
_entity_poly.type
_entity_poly.pdbx_seq_one_letter_code
_entity_poly.pdbx_strand_id
1 'polypeptide(L)'
;MIQSVTLPDLSARPFHLTVERIMNAPPHVLFAAWTRHFERWFAAPGSVLMDAKVNGVFFFETAHKFEEQREAQRHPHYGRFLKLERDRLVELTWVTGKDGTNGAET
;
A
#
# COMPACT_ATOMS: atom_id res chain seq x y z
N MET A 1 13.95 -21.70 -1.49
CA MET A 1 12.58 -22.16 -1.78
C MET A 1 11.83 -21.00 -2.43
N ILE A 2 11.21 -21.19 -3.59
CA ILE A 2 10.33 -20.18 -4.18
C ILE A 2 9.07 -20.18 -3.33
N GLN A 3 8.79 -19.08 -2.63
CA GLN A 3 7.56 -18.95 -1.85
C GLN A 3 6.39 -18.87 -2.83
N SER A 4 5.41 -19.76 -2.70
CA SER A 4 4.20 -19.71 -3.52
C SER A 4 3.39 -18.47 -3.13
N VAL A 5 3.19 -17.56 -4.08
CA VAL A 5 2.35 -16.37 -3.92
C VAL A 5 1.10 -16.58 -4.76
N THR A 6 -0.08 -16.54 -4.13
CA THR A 6 -1.34 -16.46 -4.86
C THR A 6 -1.56 -15.01 -5.27
N LEU A 7 -1.77 -14.76 -6.56
CA LEU A 7 -2.08 -13.44 -7.07
C LEU A 7 -3.59 -13.20 -7.03
N PRO A 8 -4.05 -12.00 -6.64
CA PRO A 8 -5.47 -11.65 -6.76
C PRO A 8 -5.92 -11.74 -8.23
N ASP A 9 -7.13 -12.25 -8.45
CA ASP A 9 -7.77 -12.18 -9.77
C ASP A 9 -8.20 -10.74 -10.03
N LEU A 10 -7.55 -10.15 -11.01
CA LEU A 10 -7.70 -8.76 -11.37
C LEU A 10 -8.22 -8.59 -12.81
N SER A 11 -8.73 -9.68 -13.41
CA SER A 11 -9.27 -9.69 -14.78
C SER A 11 -10.45 -8.74 -14.97
N ALA A 12 -11.25 -8.52 -13.92
CA ALA A 12 -12.39 -7.62 -13.96
C ALA A 12 -12.02 -6.12 -13.81
N ARG A 13 -10.77 -5.78 -13.39
CA ARG A 13 -10.35 -4.42 -12.96
C ARG A 13 -11.02 -3.32 -13.81
N PRO A 14 -12.08 -2.67 -13.30
CA PRO A 14 -12.78 -1.65 -14.07
C PRO A 14 -11.98 -0.33 -14.10
N PHE A 15 -11.03 -0.18 -13.18
CA PHE A 15 -10.25 1.03 -13.00
C PHE A 15 -8.75 0.70 -12.97
N HIS A 16 -7.96 1.56 -13.61
CA HIS A 16 -6.50 1.50 -13.61
C HIS A 16 -5.93 2.92 -13.61
N LEU A 17 -4.85 3.13 -12.87
CA LEU A 17 -4.10 4.38 -12.83
C LEU A 17 -2.61 4.07 -12.92
N THR A 18 -1.92 4.78 -13.81
CA THR A 18 -0.46 4.82 -13.88
C THR A 18 0.00 6.26 -13.63
N VAL A 19 0.98 6.43 -12.75
CA VAL A 19 1.63 7.71 -12.48
C VAL A 19 3.14 7.52 -12.62
N GLU A 20 3.78 8.36 -13.42
CA GLU A 20 5.23 8.36 -13.61
C GLU A 20 5.83 9.67 -13.11
N ARG A 21 6.96 9.58 -12.41
CA ARG A 21 7.65 10.75 -11.88
C ARG A 21 9.15 10.52 -11.79
N ILE A 22 9.93 11.51 -12.21
CA ILE A 22 11.37 11.57 -11.93
C ILE A 22 11.55 12.06 -10.49
N MET A 23 12.25 11.26 -9.69
CA MET A 23 12.47 11.52 -8.27
C MET A 23 13.91 11.99 -8.04
N ASN A 24 14.10 13.07 -7.29
CA ASN A 24 15.42 13.49 -6.81
C ASN A 24 15.78 12.73 -5.51
N ALA A 25 15.81 11.40 -5.58
CA ALA A 25 16.16 10.52 -4.49
C ALA A 25 16.76 9.21 -5.05
N PRO A 26 17.75 8.61 -4.38
CA PRO A 26 18.31 7.34 -4.83
C PRO A 26 17.30 6.20 -4.65
N PRO A 27 17.34 5.13 -5.47
CA PRO A 27 16.35 4.05 -5.45
C PRO A 27 16.15 3.37 -4.09
N HIS A 28 17.22 3.21 -3.29
CA HIS A 28 17.11 2.60 -1.95
C HIS A 28 16.31 3.45 -0.95
N VAL A 29 16.31 4.78 -1.10
CA VAL A 29 15.48 5.67 -0.27
C VAL A 29 14.01 5.50 -0.64
N LEU A 30 13.70 5.42 -1.94
CA LEU A 30 12.34 5.18 -2.41
C LEU A 30 11.84 3.80 -1.99
N PHE A 31 12.66 2.77 -2.13
CA PHE A 31 12.32 1.42 -1.69
C PHE A 31 12.06 1.38 -0.18
N ALA A 32 12.89 2.05 0.64
CA ALA A 32 12.66 2.17 2.07
C ALA A 32 11.37 2.95 2.42
N ALA A 33 11.01 3.97 1.63
CA ALA A 33 9.77 4.73 1.81
C ALA A 33 8.52 3.85 1.73
N TRP A 34 8.54 2.83 0.86
CA TRP A 34 7.43 1.90 0.65
C TRP A 34 7.48 0.63 1.51
N THR A 35 8.62 0.34 2.16
CA THR A 35 8.81 -0.94 2.89
C THR A 35 9.07 -0.76 4.39
N ARG A 36 9.49 0.43 4.83
CA ARG A 36 9.90 0.71 6.23
C ARG A 36 9.43 2.05 6.75
N HIS A 37 9.19 3.02 5.88
CA HIS A 37 8.88 4.40 6.27
C HIS A 37 7.52 4.87 5.77
N PHE A 38 6.57 3.95 5.66
CA PHE A 38 5.25 4.19 5.10
C PHE A 38 4.46 5.26 5.87
N GLU A 39 4.62 5.29 7.19
CA GLU A 39 4.04 6.31 8.10
C GLU A 39 4.59 7.72 7.93
N ARG A 40 5.73 7.90 7.24
CA ARG A 40 6.34 9.23 7.07
C ARG A 40 5.70 10.05 5.97
N TRP A 41 5.00 9.40 5.04
CA TRP A 41 4.54 10.06 3.82
C TRP A 41 3.16 9.60 3.34
N PHE A 42 2.74 8.38 3.66
CA PHE A 42 1.49 7.81 3.15
C PHE A 42 0.46 7.52 4.24
N ALA A 43 0.88 6.83 5.29
CA ALA A 43 -0.01 6.42 6.37
C ALA A 43 -0.03 7.45 7.51
N ALA A 44 -1.12 7.46 8.28
CA ALA A 44 -1.25 8.21 9.51
C ALA A 44 -0.17 7.77 10.51
N PRO A 45 0.56 8.71 11.15
CA PRO A 45 1.63 8.38 12.09
C PRO A 45 1.18 7.43 13.20
N GLY A 46 1.98 6.41 13.50
CA GLY A 46 1.69 5.44 14.55
C GLY A 46 0.65 4.36 14.20
N SER A 47 0.16 4.31 12.96
CA SER A 47 -0.83 3.31 12.51
C SER A 47 -0.25 2.11 11.79
N VAL A 48 1.03 2.14 11.42
CA VAL A 48 1.61 1.14 10.53
C VAL A 48 2.07 -0.08 11.30
N LEU A 49 1.55 -1.25 10.93
CA LEU A 49 2.05 -2.57 11.31
C LEU A 49 2.53 -3.27 10.03
N MET A 50 3.83 -3.33 9.81
CA MET A 50 4.38 -3.77 8.53
C MET A 50 5.74 -4.46 8.70
N ASP A 51 5.89 -5.59 8.03
CA ASP A 51 7.17 -6.27 7.81
C ASP A 51 7.27 -6.62 6.33
N ALA A 52 8.15 -5.93 5.60
CA ALA A 52 8.26 -6.05 4.15
C ALA A 52 8.91 -7.37 3.73
N LYS A 53 8.09 -8.39 3.61
CA LYS A 53 8.42 -9.74 3.14
C LYS A 53 7.37 -10.18 2.14
N VAL A 54 7.77 -10.98 1.15
CA VAL A 54 6.81 -11.59 0.21
C VAL A 54 5.81 -12.44 1.01
N ASN A 55 4.52 -12.29 0.71
CA ASN A 55 3.36 -12.76 1.50
C ASN A 55 3.27 -12.25 2.96
N GLY A 56 4.13 -11.33 3.37
CA GLY A 56 4.02 -10.66 4.66
C GLY A 56 2.80 -9.74 4.66
N VAL A 57 1.92 -9.93 5.65
CA VAL A 57 0.75 -9.08 5.85
C VAL A 57 1.14 -7.75 6.48
N PHE A 58 0.39 -6.71 6.17
CA PHE A 58 0.52 -5.40 6.80
C PHE A 58 -0.85 -4.78 7.10
N PHE A 59 -0.82 -3.79 7.99
CA PHE A 59 -1.91 -2.89 8.29
C PHE A 59 -1.40 -1.45 8.30
N PHE A 60 -2.21 -0.52 7.83
CA PHE A 60 -1.99 0.92 8.01
C PHE A 60 -3.32 1.66 7.90
N GLU A 61 -3.36 2.91 8.35
CA GLU A 61 -4.51 3.79 8.13
C GLU A 61 -4.10 5.02 7.33
N THR A 62 -4.95 5.47 6.41
CA THR A 62 -4.85 6.84 5.88
C THR A 62 -5.74 7.76 6.69
N ALA A 63 -5.37 9.03 6.82
CA ALA A 63 -6.21 10.07 7.41
C ALA A 63 -6.55 11.11 6.34
N HIS A 64 -7.82 11.24 6.01
CA HIS A 64 -8.30 12.18 5.01
C HIS A 64 -9.39 13.07 5.59
N LYS A 65 -9.36 14.37 5.26
CA LYS A 65 -10.39 15.33 5.65
C LYS A 65 -10.96 15.97 4.39
N PHE A 66 -12.22 15.67 4.08
CA PHE A 66 -12.95 16.40 3.04
C PHE A 66 -13.37 17.78 3.55
N GLU A 67 -13.59 18.73 2.64
CA GLU A 67 -13.91 20.13 2.99
C GLU A 67 -15.17 20.24 3.87
N GLU A 68 -16.15 19.36 3.67
CA GLU A 68 -17.40 19.37 4.44
C GLU A 68 -17.27 18.71 5.84
N GLN A 69 -16.15 18.05 6.12
CA GLN A 69 -15.95 17.29 7.37
C GLN A 69 -15.29 18.15 8.45
N ARG A 70 -15.77 18.05 9.68
CA ARG A 70 -15.15 18.73 10.84
C ARG A 70 -13.81 18.10 11.23
N GLU A 71 -13.73 16.77 11.19
CA GLU A 71 -12.59 15.97 11.61
C GLU A 71 -12.09 15.09 10.46
N ALA A 72 -10.80 14.74 10.50
CA ALA A 72 -10.24 13.80 9.55
C ALA A 72 -10.76 12.38 9.83
N GLN A 73 -11.20 11.70 8.78
CA GLN A 73 -11.62 10.31 8.84
C GLN A 73 -10.41 9.39 8.63
N ARG A 74 -10.39 8.30 9.41
CA ARG A 74 -9.35 7.28 9.31
C ARG A 74 -9.89 6.09 8.53
N HIS A 75 -9.13 5.65 7.55
CA HIS A 75 -9.49 4.51 6.70
C HIS A 75 -8.45 3.42 6.89
N PRO A 76 -8.81 2.29 7.51
CA PRO A 76 -7.91 1.16 7.68
C PRO A 76 -7.74 0.40 6.38
N HIS A 77 -6.51 0.00 6.11
CA HIS A 77 -6.10 -0.80 4.97
C HIS A 77 -5.34 -2.02 5.46
N TYR A 78 -5.69 -3.17 4.91
CA TYR A 78 -5.00 -4.44 5.17
C TYR A 78 -4.46 -4.96 3.86
N GLY A 79 -3.29 -5.58 3.88
CA GLY A 79 -2.72 -6.05 2.63
C GLY A 79 -1.53 -6.96 2.83
N ARG A 80 -0.83 -7.22 1.72
CA ARG A 80 0.37 -8.06 1.70
C ARG A 80 1.26 -7.70 0.53
N PHE A 81 2.56 -7.98 0.66
CA PHE A 81 3.50 -7.84 -0.45
C PHE A 81 3.43 -9.07 -1.36
N LEU A 82 3.26 -8.83 -2.66
CA LEU A 82 3.24 -9.86 -3.70
C LEU A 82 4.65 -10.11 -4.24
N LYS A 83 5.42 -9.02 -4.42
CA LYS A 83 6.77 -9.08 -4.96
C LYS A 83 7.63 -7.95 -4.41
N LEU A 84 8.87 -8.29 -4.06
CA LEU A 84 9.86 -7.35 -3.58
C LEU A 84 11.17 -7.59 -4.31
N GLU A 85 11.63 -6.58 -5.05
CA GLU A 85 12.95 -6.56 -5.62
C GLU A 85 13.68 -5.33 -5.11
N ARG A 86 14.73 -5.56 -4.31
CA ARG A 86 15.43 -4.50 -3.59
C ARG A 86 15.82 -3.37 -4.53
N ASP A 87 15.46 -2.15 -4.12
CA ASP A 87 15.77 -0.90 -4.80
C ASP A 87 15.21 -0.79 -6.24
N ARG A 88 14.24 -1.65 -6.60
CA ARG A 88 13.69 -1.75 -7.96
C ARG A 88 12.17 -1.87 -8.03
N LEU A 89 11.56 -2.73 -7.22
CA LEU A 89 10.13 -3.02 -7.30
C LEU A 89 9.54 -3.32 -5.92
N VAL A 90 8.42 -2.65 -5.64
CA VAL A 90 7.50 -3.03 -4.58
C VAL A 90 6.15 -3.29 -5.26
N GLU A 91 5.68 -4.53 -5.16
CA GLU A 91 4.34 -4.92 -5.60
C GLU A 91 3.58 -5.44 -4.38
N LEU A 92 2.43 -4.85 -4.13
CA LEU A 92 1.57 -5.16 -3.01
C LEU A 92 0.12 -5.11 -3.45
N THR A 93 -0.74 -5.69 -2.63
CA THR A 93 -2.17 -5.50 -2.71
C THR A 93 -2.68 -5.03 -1.35
N TRP A 94 -3.81 -4.33 -1.34
CA TRP A 94 -4.55 -4.04 -0.14
C TRP A 94 -6.05 -4.16 -0.36
N VAL A 95 -6.76 -4.22 0.75
CA VAL A 95 -8.21 -4.13 0.86
C VAL A 95 -8.56 -2.97 1.78
N THR A 96 -9.63 -2.29 1.43
CA THR A 96 -10.30 -1.30 2.28
C THR A 96 -11.74 -1.76 2.44
N GLY A 97 -12.35 -1.44 3.59
CA GLY A 97 -13.72 -1.81 3.88
C GLY A 97 -14.75 -1.08 3.02
N LYS A 98 -15.89 -0.79 3.65
CA LYS A 98 -16.96 0.00 3.04
C LYS A 98 -16.42 1.33 2.51
N ASP A 99 -16.92 1.74 1.35
CA ASP A 99 -16.54 2.99 0.66
C ASP A 99 -15.12 2.99 0.05
N GLY A 100 -14.42 1.85 0.10
CA GLY A 100 -13.14 1.62 -0.59
C GLY A 100 -13.24 0.44 -1.56
N THR A 101 -12.48 -0.62 -1.30
CA THR A 101 -12.46 -1.81 -2.19
C THR A 101 -13.60 -2.79 -1.92
N ASN A 102 -14.44 -2.54 -0.91
CA ASN A 102 -15.50 -3.46 -0.46
C ASN A 102 -14.99 -4.88 -0.17
N GLY A 103 -13.74 -4.98 0.31
CA GLY A 103 -13.09 -6.25 0.64
C GLY A 103 -12.40 -6.96 -0.53
N ALA A 104 -12.41 -6.40 -1.75
CA ALA A 104 -11.62 -6.94 -2.85
C ALA A 104 -10.15 -6.53 -2.74
N GLU A 105 -9.23 -7.46 -3.00
CA GLU A 105 -7.81 -7.14 -3.23
C GLU A 105 -7.68 -6.36 -4.54
N THR A 106 -6.94 -5.24 -4.52
CA THR A 106 -6.63 -4.40 -5.70
C THR A 106 -5.16 -4.44 -6.07
#